data_AF-A0A098GAZ1-F1
#
_entry.id   AF-A0A098GAZ1-F1
#
_cell.length_a   1.000
_cell.length_b   1.000
_cell.length_c   1.000
_cell.angle_alpha   90.00
_cell.angle_beta   90.00
_cell.angle_gamma   90.00
#
_symmetry.space_group_name_H-M   'P 1'
#
loop_
_entity.id
_entity.type
_entity.pdbx_description
1 polymer ?
#
loop_
_entity_poly.entity_id
_entity_poly.type
_entity_poly.pdbx_seq_one_letter_code
_entity_poly.pdbx_strand_id
1 'polypeptide(L)'
;MKKIALVLFTSFFAFNAQAKETFSCGYKDYFHLDDEIHPGVYIVSANSNEEMDLRVISPRSFEIRDTERCTTGYGHVTVAYDLYNWCVLDIKDGPYLMHPSINASCNGMRYQGITYDGFNSYSYTIHLD
;
A
#
# COMPACT_ATOMS: atom_id res chain seq x y z
N MET A 1 3.66 -18.81 -65.96
CA MET A 1 4.57 -18.21 -64.96
C MET A 1 4.75 -16.73 -65.26
N LYS A 2 4.33 -15.85 -64.35
CA LYS A 2 4.72 -14.42 -64.13
C LYS A 2 3.71 -13.84 -63.14
N LYS A 3 3.87 -14.17 -61.86
CA LYS A 3 4.49 -13.34 -60.81
C LYS A 3 3.60 -12.15 -60.42
N ILE A 4 2.87 -12.41 -59.34
CA ILE A 4 2.03 -11.53 -58.54
C ILE A 4 2.87 -10.31 -58.10
N ALA A 5 2.42 -9.13 -58.47
CA ALA A 5 2.84 -7.84 -57.94
C ALA A 5 1.56 -7.14 -57.49
N LEU A 6 1.43 -6.48 -56.35
CA LEU A 6 2.31 -6.21 -55.23
C LEU A 6 1.32 -5.56 -54.24
N VAL A 7 0.90 -6.29 -53.21
CA VAL A 7 0.02 -5.75 -52.17
C VAL A 7 0.90 -4.90 -51.26
N LEU A 8 0.93 -3.59 -51.50
CA LEU A 8 1.55 -2.60 -50.61
C LEU A 8 0.66 -1.37 -50.51
N PHE A 9 -0.52 -1.56 -49.91
CA PHE A 9 -1.20 -0.53 -49.14
C PHE A 9 -1.26 -1.02 -47.70
N THR A 10 -0.08 -1.15 -47.07
CA THR A 10 0.00 -1.28 -45.62
C THR A 10 -0.31 0.08 -45.02
N SER A 11 -1.59 0.24 -44.73
CA SER A 11 -2.18 1.15 -43.77
C SER A 11 -1.20 1.63 -42.69
N PHE A 12 -0.79 2.89 -42.80
CA PHE A 12 -0.28 3.69 -41.69
C PHE A 12 -1.43 3.96 -40.71
N PHE A 13 -1.74 2.98 -39.87
CA PHE A 13 -2.37 3.26 -38.59
C PHE A 13 -1.26 3.32 -37.54
N ALA A 14 -0.53 4.44 -37.55
CA ALA A 14 0.19 4.86 -36.37
C ALA A 14 -0.86 5.22 -35.31
N PHE A 15 -1.30 4.22 -34.55
CA PHE A 15 -1.95 4.49 -33.29
C PHE A 15 -0.93 5.28 -32.47
N ASN A 16 -1.23 6.56 -32.22
CA ASN A 16 -0.64 7.29 -31.11
C ASN A 16 -1.16 6.63 -29.84
N ALA A 17 -0.61 5.46 -29.50
CA ALA A 17 -0.57 5.00 -28.14
C ALA A 17 0.38 5.96 -27.43
N GLN A 18 -0.10 7.17 -27.12
CA GLN A 18 0.43 7.89 -25.99
C GLN A 18 0.11 7.01 -24.80
N ALA A 19 1.07 6.16 -24.43
CA ALA A 19 1.12 5.61 -23.10
C ALA A 19 1.15 6.83 -22.19
N LYS A 20 -0.02 7.21 -21.67
CA LYS A 20 -0.06 8.00 -20.45
C LYS A 20 0.77 7.17 -19.49
N GLU A 21 1.90 7.71 -19.03
CA GLU A 21 2.71 7.14 -17.95
C GLU A 21 1.80 7.06 -16.71
N THR A 22 0.92 6.06 -16.66
CA THR A 22 0.07 5.72 -15.51
C THR A 22 0.89 4.94 -14.50
N PHE A 23 2.10 5.42 -14.21
CA PHE A 23 2.72 5.24 -12.90
C PHE A 23 2.17 6.36 -12.02
N SER A 24 0.87 6.31 -11.73
CA SER A 24 0.22 7.37 -10.97
C SER A 24 0.53 7.19 -9.49
N CYS A 25 1.57 7.87 -9.02
CA CYS A 25 1.74 8.13 -7.60
C CYS A 25 0.49 8.85 -7.06
N GLY A 26 0.12 8.57 -5.81
CA GLY A 26 -1.08 9.13 -5.18
C GLY A 26 -2.16 8.10 -4.88
N TYR A 27 -1.82 6.82 -4.83
CA TYR A 27 -2.69 5.81 -4.25
C TYR A 27 -2.91 6.09 -2.76
N LYS A 28 -4.03 5.59 -2.28
CA LYS A 28 -4.46 5.76 -0.90
C LYS A 28 -4.86 4.41 -0.37
N ASP A 29 -4.13 3.95 0.62
CA ASP A 29 -4.33 2.67 1.25
C ASP A 29 -4.81 2.88 2.69
N TYR A 30 -5.88 2.17 3.06
CA TYR A 30 -6.53 2.24 4.35
C TYR A 30 -6.19 1.00 5.16
N PHE A 31 -5.85 1.18 6.42
CA PHE A 31 -5.49 0.11 7.32
C PHE A 31 -6.41 0.10 8.54
N HIS A 32 -6.86 -1.09 8.88
CA HIS A 32 -7.62 -1.37 10.09
C HIS A 32 -6.84 -2.35 10.98
N LEU A 33 -6.77 -2.07 12.28
CA LEU A 33 -6.20 -2.99 13.26
C LEU A 33 -7.27 -3.95 13.74
N ASP A 34 -7.03 -5.24 13.56
CA ASP A 34 -7.83 -6.33 14.08
C ASP A 34 -7.06 -7.09 15.16
N ASP A 35 -7.71 -7.34 16.29
CA ASP A 35 -7.15 -8.01 17.46
C ASP A 35 -8.32 -8.65 18.20
N GLU A 36 -8.41 -9.98 18.10
CA GLU A 36 -9.51 -10.77 18.66
C GLU A 36 -9.38 -10.91 20.19
N ILE A 37 -8.16 -10.82 20.73
CA ILE A 37 -7.86 -11.09 22.14
C ILE A 37 -7.96 -9.78 22.94
N HIS A 38 -7.46 -8.69 22.38
CA HIS A 38 -7.35 -7.38 23.02
C HIS A 38 -8.11 -6.31 22.23
N PRO A 39 -9.44 -6.17 22.43
CA PRO A 39 -10.24 -5.20 21.67
C PRO A 39 -9.83 -3.74 21.92
N GLY A 40 -9.07 -3.49 22.99
CA GLY A 40 -8.54 -2.18 23.36
C GLY A 40 -7.24 -1.78 22.67
N VAL A 41 -6.73 -2.53 21.68
CA VAL A 41 -5.56 -2.12 20.91
C VAL A 41 -5.76 -0.75 20.25
N TYR A 42 -4.73 0.09 20.27
CA TYR A 42 -4.77 1.43 19.69
C TYR A 42 -3.42 1.85 19.11
N ILE A 43 -3.46 2.83 18.22
CA ILE A 43 -2.28 3.47 17.63
C ILE A 43 -1.71 4.47 18.63
N VAL A 44 -0.47 4.23 19.07
CA VAL A 44 0.28 5.08 19.99
C VAL A 44 0.97 6.22 19.24
N SER A 45 1.60 5.90 18.11
CA SER A 45 2.33 6.87 17.30
C SER A 45 2.37 6.42 15.86
N ALA A 46 2.42 7.37 14.93
CA ALA A 46 2.49 7.07 13.52
C ALA A 46 3.32 8.14 12.81
N ASN A 47 4.37 7.71 12.10
CA ASN A 47 5.32 8.58 11.42
C ASN A 47 5.62 8.02 10.03
N SER A 48 6.00 8.87 9.09
CA SER A 48 6.42 8.47 7.75
C SER A 48 7.57 9.33 7.24
N ASN A 49 8.22 8.89 6.17
CA ASN A 49 9.16 9.72 5.43
C ASN A 49 8.43 10.70 4.49
N GLU A 50 9.18 11.58 3.84
CA GLU A 50 8.65 12.60 2.91
C GLU A 50 8.01 12.04 1.62
N GLU A 51 8.05 10.73 1.43
CA GLU A 51 7.53 10.06 0.25
C GLU A 51 6.10 9.54 0.42
N MET A 52 5.60 9.55 1.67
CA MET A 52 4.29 9.05 2.02
C MET A 52 3.68 9.91 3.13
N ASP A 53 2.44 10.33 2.95
CA ASP A 53 1.65 10.98 3.99
C ASP A 53 0.92 9.90 4.80
N LEU A 54 1.27 9.76 6.08
CA LEU A 54 0.59 8.85 7.00
C LEU A 54 -0.33 9.63 7.93
N ARG A 55 -1.61 9.25 7.97
CA ARG A 55 -2.62 9.89 8.82
C ARG A 55 -3.42 8.89 9.62
N VAL A 56 -3.46 9.09 10.95
CA VAL A 56 -4.35 8.36 11.85
C VAL A 56 -5.79 8.87 11.68
N ILE A 57 -6.73 7.95 11.46
CA ILE A 57 -8.18 8.24 11.26
C ILE A 57 -8.94 7.97 12.56
N SER A 58 -8.61 6.87 13.24
CA SER A 58 -9.25 6.42 14.47
C SER A 58 -8.21 5.72 15.35
N PRO A 59 -8.53 5.36 16.61
CA PRO A 59 -7.62 4.60 17.46
C PRO A 59 -7.13 3.29 16.81
N ARG A 60 -7.91 2.69 15.90
CA ARG A 60 -7.60 1.41 15.25
C ARG A 60 -7.47 1.52 13.73
N SER A 61 -7.33 2.73 13.18
CA SER A 61 -7.27 2.88 11.73
C SER A 61 -6.44 4.07 11.31
N PHE A 62 -5.71 3.89 10.22
CA PHE A 62 -4.91 4.93 9.59
C PHE A 62 -4.97 4.77 8.07
N GLU A 63 -4.62 5.83 7.37
CA GLU A 63 -4.41 5.83 5.93
C GLU A 63 -2.97 6.20 5.64
N ILE A 64 -2.46 5.64 4.55
CA ILE A 64 -1.28 6.15 3.87
C ILE A 64 -1.68 6.69 2.52
N ARG A 65 -1.01 7.74 2.10
CA ARG A 65 -1.16 8.32 0.78
C ARG A 65 0.21 8.56 0.19
N ASP A 66 0.45 8.03 -1.00
CA ASP A 66 1.65 8.33 -1.75
C ASP A 66 1.76 9.82 -2.07
N THR A 67 2.94 10.40 -1.89
CA THR A 67 3.21 11.76 -2.39
C THR A 67 3.57 11.72 -3.88
N GLU A 68 3.74 12.88 -4.51
CA GLU A 68 4.20 12.95 -5.90
C GLU A 68 5.62 12.39 -6.09
N ARG A 69 6.40 12.26 -5.01
CA ARG A 69 7.77 11.72 -5.06
C ARG A 69 7.76 10.21 -5.19
N CYS A 70 6.99 9.53 -4.33
CA CYS A 70 6.71 8.09 -4.30
C CYS A 70 7.79 7.27 -5.03
N THR A 71 8.91 7.03 -4.34
CA THR A 71 10.01 6.15 -4.79
C THR A 71 10.22 5.00 -3.81
N THR A 72 10.22 5.31 -2.51
CA THR A 72 10.50 4.44 -1.37
C THR A 72 9.70 4.91 -0.14
N GLY A 73 8.37 4.86 -0.21
CA GLY A 73 7.50 5.20 0.93
C GLY A 73 7.77 4.28 2.13
N TYR A 74 8.01 4.89 3.29
CA TYR A 74 8.21 4.17 4.54
C TYR A 74 7.42 4.83 5.66
N GLY A 75 6.70 4.01 6.42
CA GLY A 75 5.93 4.39 7.60
C GLY A 75 6.28 3.53 8.80
N HIS A 76 6.18 4.12 9.98
CA HIS A 76 6.34 3.47 11.27
C HIS A 76 5.08 3.73 12.10
N VAL A 77 4.32 2.67 12.39
CA VAL A 77 3.11 2.74 13.22
C VAL A 77 3.33 1.90 14.46
N THR A 78 3.32 2.55 15.62
CA THR A 78 3.36 1.85 16.91
C THR A 78 1.93 1.61 17.38
N VAL A 79 1.60 0.35 17.65
CA VAL A 79 0.32 -0.08 18.20
C VAL A 79 0.55 -0.74 19.55
N ALA A 80 -0.40 -0.59 20.46
CA ALA A 80 -0.31 -1.16 21.80
C ALA A 80 -1.71 -1.32 22.41
N TYR A 81 -1.86 -2.18 23.41
CA TYR A 81 -3.00 -2.11 24.34
C TYR A 81 -2.59 -1.67 25.75
N ASP A 82 -1.30 -1.74 26.10
CA ASP A 82 -0.72 -1.15 27.31
C ASP A 82 0.79 -0.84 27.13
N LEU A 83 1.48 -0.43 28.20
CA LEU A 83 2.90 -0.05 28.15
C LEU A 83 3.88 -1.24 27.97
N TYR A 84 3.43 -2.45 28.25
CA TYR A 84 4.24 -3.67 28.17
C TYR A 84 3.97 -4.46 26.89
N ASN A 85 2.84 -4.22 26.23
CA ASN A 85 2.38 -4.98 25.10
C ASN A 85 2.18 -4.07 23.89
N TRP A 86 3.10 -4.17 22.92
CA TRP A 86 3.15 -3.31 21.75
C TRP A 86 3.76 -4.00 20.53
N CYS A 87 3.46 -3.47 19.34
CA CYS A 87 4.15 -3.76 18.08
C CYS A 87 4.52 -2.46 17.37
N VAL A 88 5.72 -2.40 16.82
CA VAL A 88 6.12 -1.39 15.83
C VAL A 88 5.97 -2.03 14.46
N LEU A 89 5.11 -1.44 13.63
CA LEU A 89 4.79 -1.86 12.28
C LEU A 89 5.57 -0.98 11.30
N ASP A 90 6.55 -1.57 10.63
CA ASP A 90 7.31 -0.97 9.54
C ASP A 90 6.58 -1.24 8.23
N ILE A 91 5.96 -0.19 7.69
CA ILE A 91 5.15 -0.24 6.49
C ILE A 91 6.01 0.27 5.34
N LYS A 92 6.11 -0.53 4.28
CA LYS A 92 6.74 -0.14 3.03
C LYS A 92 5.69 -0.11 1.94
N ASP A 93 5.56 1.06 1.33
CA ASP A 93 4.67 1.32 0.21
C ASP A 93 5.40 2.18 -0.83
N GLY A 94 5.03 2.10 -2.10
CA GLY A 94 5.72 2.86 -3.13
C GLY A 94 5.29 2.54 -4.54
N PRO A 95 5.85 3.22 -5.54
CA PRO A 95 5.27 3.30 -6.88
C PRO A 95 5.28 1.94 -7.59
N TYR A 96 6.25 1.09 -7.23
CA TYR A 96 6.47 -0.23 -7.80
C TYR A 96 5.82 -1.35 -6.97
N LEU A 97 5.11 -1.01 -5.90
CA LEU A 97 4.39 -1.95 -5.05
C LEU A 97 2.89 -1.82 -5.33
N MET A 98 2.26 -2.91 -5.75
CA MET A 98 0.79 -2.92 -5.90
C MET A 98 0.07 -3.03 -4.56
N HIS A 99 0.75 -3.58 -3.56
CA HIS A 99 0.24 -3.74 -2.21
C HIS A 99 1.36 -3.40 -1.22
N PRO A 100 1.02 -2.74 -0.10
CA PRO A 100 1.94 -2.44 0.96
C PRO A 100 2.47 -3.73 1.59
N SER A 101 3.68 -3.66 2.12
CA SER A 101 4.28 -4.74 2.90
C SER A 101 4.54 -4.26 4.33
N ILE A 102 4.30 -5.14 5.30
CA ILE A 102 4.49 -4.84 6.72
C ILE A 102 5.49 -5.82 7.32
N ASN A 103 6.51 -5.27 7.96
CA ASN A 103 7.35 -5.98 8.91
C ASN A 103 7.00 -5.50 10.32
N ALA A 104 7.09 -6.37 11.32
CA ALA A 104 6.70 -6.04 12.68
C ALA A 104 7.75 -6.47 13.71
N SER A 105 8.00 -5.59 14.67
CA SER A 105 8.76 -5.89 15.88
C SER A 105 7.84 -5.74 17.08
N CYS A 106 7.64 -6.81 17.83
CA CYS A 106 6.64 -6.86 18.90
C CYS A 106 7.24 -7.26 20.25
N ASN A 107 6.61 -6.78 21.31
CA ASN A 107 6.86 -7.17 22.69
C ASN A 107 5.52 -7.45 23.36
N GLY A 108 5.30 -8.68 23.84
CA GLY A 108 4.05 -9.06 24.52
C GLY A 108 2.81 -9.22 23.63
N MET A 109 2.86 -8.71 22.39
CA MET A 109 1.89 -8.92 21.31
C MET A 109 2.52 -9.71 20.16
N ARG A 110 1.72 -10.17 19.20
CA ARG A 110 2.20 -10.76 17.94
C ARG A 110 1.50 -10.17 16.74
N TYR A 111 2.28 -9.83 15.73
CA TYR A 111 1.77 -9.59 14.39
C TYR A 111 1.49 -10.92 13.68
N GLN A 112 0.26 -11.10 13.20
CA GLN A 112 -0.19 -12.33 12.56
C GLN A 112 -0.23 -12.21 11.02
N GLY A 113 -0.25 -10.99 10.49
CA GLY A 113 -0.25 -10.77 9.03
C GLY A 113 -1.16 -9.61 8.61
N ILE A 114 -1.25 -9.43 7.30
CA ILE A 114 -2.09 -8.45 6.64
C ILE A 114 -2.98 -9.15 5.61
N THR A 115 -4.25 -8.76 5.58
CA THR A 115 -5.24 -9.25 4.60
C THR A 115 -5.72 -8.08 3.75
N TYR A 116 -5.93 -8.31 2.46
CA TYR A 116 -6.55 -7.35 1.57
C TYR A 116 -8.08 -7.55 1.56
N ASP A 117 -8.84 -6.51 1.90
CA ASP A 117 -10.26 -6.63 2.25
C ASP A 117 -11.20 -6.73 1.02
N GLY A 118 -10.67 -6.58 -0.20
CA GLY A 118 -11.46 -6.80 -1.41
C GLY A 118 -10.97 -6.06 -2.65
N PHE A 119 -11.41 -6.48 -3.83
CA PHE A 119 -10.97 -5.97 -5.13
C PHE A 119 -11.16 -4.44 -5.27
N ASN A 120 -10.08 -3.73 -5.61
CA ASN A 120 -10.02 -2.26 -5.76
C ASN A 120 -10.42 -1.47 -4.50
N SER A 121 -10.40 -2.08 -3.32
CA SER A 121 -10.73 -1.38 -2.07
C SER A 121 -9.56 -0.56 -1.51
N TYR A 122 -8.33 -0.96 -1.84
CA TYR A 122 -7.09 -0.44 -1.21
C TYR A 122 -7.22 -0.41 0.32
N SER A 123 -7.92 -1.41 0.87
CA SER A 123 -8.21 -1.54 2.29
C SER A 123 -7.60 -2.83 2.80
N TYR A 124 -6.96 -2.75 3.96
CA TYR A 124 -6.22 -3.86 4.55
C TYR A 124 -6.53 -3.99 6.02
N THR A 125 -6.68 -5.24 6.45
CA THR A 125 -6.76 -5.60 7.86
C THR A 125 -5.41 -6.12 8.35
N ILE A 126 -4.89 -5.51 9.41
CA ILE A 126 -3.67 -5.93 10.11
C ILE A 126 -4.11 -6.75 11.32
N HIS A 127 -3.74 -8.02 11.35
CA HIS A 127 -4.11 -8.94 12.42
C HIS A 127 -3.04 -9.00 13.52
N LEU A 128 -3.47 -8.81 14.77
CA LEU A 128 -2.68 -8.81 15.99
C LEU A 128 -3.21 -9.87 16.99
N ASP A 129 -2.47 -10.11 18.08
CA ASP A 129 -2.78 -11.05 19.15
C ASP A 129 -2.48 -10.51 20.55
#